data_AF-A0A7W1FQ23-F1
#
_entry.id   AF-A0A7W1FQ23-F1
#
_cell.length_a   1.000
_cell.length_b   1.000
_cell.length_c   1.000
_cell.angle_alpha   90.00
_cell.angle_beta   90.00
_cell.angle_gamma   90.00
#
_symmetry.space_group_name_H-M   'P 1'
#
loop_
_entity.id
_entity.type
_entity.pdbx_description
1 polymer ?
#
loop_
_entity_poly.entity_id
_entity_poly.type
_entity_poly.pdbx_seq_one_letter_code
_entity_poly.pdbx_strand_id
1 'polypeptide(L)'
;MEQSSVIRAAIVVALAALLDAVVVPYLTFGFFSPRLTLIAVVFAVAPLRDLQAVLLGFFGGILLDALGSNLFGVGALGGLLAAMLASRASAVRRRGSERVLLAQVAGLAVAGYDLLGYTARWLAGLGVPQLGEYAVGGVLPDALINALLAFLVGGWLLNVVNSNPPRGWEK
;
A
#
# COMPACT_ATOMS: atom_id res chain seq x y z
N MET A 1 7.13 -15.40 -18.68
CA MET A 1 6.90 -15.57 -17.22
C MET A 1 6.63 -14.23 -16.52
N GLU A 2 7.28 -13.12 -16.88
CA GLU A 2 7.07 -11.80 -16.23
C GLU A 2 5.65 -11.23 -16.38
N GLN A 3 5.02 -11.37 -17.56
CA GLN A 3 3.68 -10.80 -17.80
C GLN A 3 2.59 -11.41 -16.90
N SER A 4 2.69 -12.69 -16.55
CA SER A 4 1.76 -13.36 -15.63
C SER A 4 1.87 -12.80 -14.21
N SER A 5 3.08 -12.47 -13.77
CA SER A 5 3.32 -11.84 -12.45
C SER A 5 2.71 -10.44 -12.40
N VAL A 6 2.92 -9.63 -13.44
CA VAL A 6 2.36 -8.26 -13.53
C VAL A 6 0.83 -8.30 -13.53
N ILE A 7 0.21 -9.22 -14.28
CA ILE A 7 -1.26 -9.36 -14.31
C ILE A 7 -1.79 -9.73 -12.93
N ARG A 8 -1.15 -10.67 -12.22
CA ARG A 8 -1.55 -11.06 -10.86
C ARG A 8 -1.42 -9.89 -9.88
N ALA A 9 -0.30 -9.18 -9.93
CA ALA A 9 -0.06 -8.00 -9.12
C ALA A 9 -1.13 -6.92 -9.39
N ALA A 10 -1.48 -6.67 -10.65
CA ALA A 10 -2.53 -5.74 -11.04
C ALA A 10 -3.92 -6.17 -10.53
N ILE A 11 -4.27 -7.45 -10.63
CA ILE A 11 -5.54 -7.98 -10.12
C ILE A 11 -5.61 -7.83 -8.59
N VAL A 12 -4.51 -8.13 -7.87
CA VAL A 12 -4.46 -7.97 -6.41
C VAL A 12 -4.67 -6.52 -6.00
N VAL A 13 -4.01 -5.57 -6.68
CA VAL A 13 -4.18 -4.14 -6.42
C VAL A 13 -5.60 -3.65 -6.76
N ALA A 14 -6.16 -4.10 -7.89
CA ALA A 14 -7.51 -3.74 -8.29
C ALA A 14 -8.59 -4.27 -7.33
N LEU A 15 -8.45 -5.52 -6.87
CA LEU A 15 -9.33 -6.10 -5.86
C LEU A 15 -9.21 -5.37 -4.52
N ALA A 16 -7.99 -4.99 -4.12
CA ALA A 16 -7.77 -4.23 -2.90
C ALA A 16 -8.41 -2.83 -2.99
N ALA A 17 -8.31 -2.15 -4.12
CA ALA A 17 -8.99 -0.87 -4.37
C ALA A 17 -10.52 -1.01 -4.32
N LEU A 18 -11.07 -2.09 -4.87
CA LEU A 18 -12.49 -2.37 -4.77
C LEU A 18 -12.92 -2.63 -3.32
N LEU A 19 -12.12 -3.40 -2.56
CA LEU A 19 -12.38 -3.65 -1.14
C LEU A 19 -12.25 -2.37 -0.29
N ASP A 20 -11.32 -1.48 -0.62
CA ASP A 20 -11.22 -0.14 0.00
C ASP A 20 -12.47 0.70 -0.24
N ALA A 21 -13.11 0.57 -1.40
CA ALA A 21 -14.33 1.32 -1.70
C ALA A 21 -15.58 0.71 -1.08
N VAL A 22 -15.64 -0.63 -1.02
CA VAL A 22 -16.86 -1.36 -0.62
C VAL A 22 -16.86 -1.73 0.85
N VAL A 23 -15.74 -2.22 1.40
CA VAL A 23 -15.69 -2.83 2.73
C VAL A 23 -15.13 -1.86 3.77
N VAL A 24 -14.08 -1.12 3.42
CA VAL A 24 -13.39 -0.23 4.37
C VAL A 24 -14.28 0.87 4.98
N PRO A 25 -15.29 1.44 4.30
CA PRO A 25 -16.21 2.37 4.97
C PRO A 25 -16.93 1.75 6.17
N TYR A 26 -17.16 0.44 6.17
CA TYR A 26 -17.78 -0.29 7.28
C TYR A 26 -16.77 -0.76 8.34
N LEU A 27 -15.47 -0.68 8.05
CA LEU A 27 -14.38 -1.03 8.97
C LEU A 27 -13.69 0.21 9.55
N THR A 28 -14.04 1.40 9.06
CA THR A 28 -13.44 2.66 9.49
C THR A 28 -14.14 3.13 10.76
N PHE A 29 -13.39 3.23 11.85
CA PHE A 29 -13.91 3.66 13.14
C PHE A 29 -12.94 4.66 13.79
N GLY A 30 -13.41 5.89 14.02
CA GLY A 30 -12.59 6.95 14.59
C GLY A 30 -11.34 7.23 13.73
N PHE A 31 -10.16 6.99 14.30
CA PHE A 31 -8.86 7.24 13.65
C PHE A 31 -8.34 6.06 12.84
N PHE A 32 -9.00 4.90 12.89
CA PHE A 32 -8.58 3.71 12.17
C PHE A 32 -9.25 3.64 10.79
N SER A 33 -8.44 3.63 9.73
CA SER A 33 -8.90 3.35 8.37
C SER A 33 -7.97 2.32 7.70
N PRO A 34 -8.43 1.07 7.49
CA PRO A 34 -7.63 0.08 6.79
C PRO A 34 -7.36 0.53 5.36
N ARG A 35 -6.09 0.69 4.98
CA ARG A 35 -5.64 1.10 3.65
C ARG A 35 -5.23 -0.13 2.84
N LEU A 36 -6.21 -0.94 2.42
CA LEU A 36 -5.94 -2.22 1.76
C LEU A 36 -5.21 -2.01 0.44
N THR A 37 -5.52 -0.95 -0.31
CA THR A 37 -4.86 -0.67 -1.60
C THR A 37 -3.37 -0.39 -1.41
N LEU A 38 -2.98 0.43 -0.43
CA LEU A 38 -1.57 0.74 -0.19
C LEU A 38 -0.81 -0.49 0.30
N ILE A 39 -1.41 -1.28 1.20
CA ILE A 39 -0.85 -2.57 1.62
C ILE A 39 -0.66 -3.48 0.40
N ALA A 40 -1.69 -3.64 -0.43
CA ALA A 40 -1.64 -4.47 -1.62
C ALA A 40 -0.55 -4.00 -2.60
N VAL A 41 -0.42 -2.69 -2.84
CA VAL A 41 0.64 -2.13 -3.67
C VAL A 41 2.01 -2.54 -3.14
N VAL A 42 2.29 -2.36 -1.85
CA VAL A 42 3.60 -2.70 -1.25
C VAL A 42 3.98 -4.16 -1.48
N PHE A 43 3.04 -5.09 -1.32
CA PHE A 43 3.31 -6.53 -1.52
C PHE A 43 3.28 -6.96 -2.98
N ALA A 44 2.42 -6.35 -3.80
CA ALA A 44 2.26 -6.69 -5.22
C ALA A 44 3.46 -6.25 -6.06
N VAL A 45 4.12 -5.15 -5.67
CA VAL A 45 5.28 -4.63 -6.39
C VAL A 45 6.61 -5.23 -5.94
N ALA A 46 6.67 -5.88 -4.77
CA ALA A 46 7.89 -6.48 -4.22
C ALA A 46 8.63 -7.44 -5.20
N PRO A 47 7.96 -8.27 -6.01
CA PRO A 47 8.62 -9.13 -6.99
C PRO A 47 8.78 -8.48 -8.39
N LEU A 48 8.38 -7.23 -8.58
CA LEU A 48 8.40 -6.55 -9.88
C LEU A 48 9.70 -5.75 -10.09
N ARG A 49 9.99 -5.41 -11.34
CA ARG A 49 11.08 -4.49 -11.70
C ARG A 49 10.69 -3.04 -11.40
N ASP A 50 11.67 -2.18 -11.15
CA ASP A 50 11.48 -0.79 -10.72
C ASP A 50 10.42 0.00 -11.51
N LEU A 51 10.45 -0.05 -12.84
CA LEU A 51 9.47 0.66 -13.67
C LEU A 51 8.05 0.09 -13.53
N GLN A 52 7.91 -1.23 -13.49
CA GLN A 52 6.61 -1.90 -13.33
C GLN A 52 6.03 -1.66 -11.94
N ALA A 53 6.88 -1.67 -10.92
CA ALA A 53 6.52 -1.35 -9.54
C ALA A 53 5.97 0.07 -9.44
N VAL A 54 6.70 1.04 -9.99
CA VAL A 54 6.30 2.46 -10.00
C VAL A 54 4.98 2.66 -10.74
N LEU A 55 4.83 2.09 -11.94
CA LEU A 55 3.60 2.20 -12.72
C LEU A 55 2.42 1.57 -12.00
N LEU A 56 2.59 0.35 -11.46
CA LEU A 56 1.53 -0.34 -10.75
C LEU A 56 1.12 0.41 -9.47
N GLY A 57 2.08 0.95 -8.72
CA GLY A 57 1.79 1.77 -7.54
C GLY A 57 1.05 3.05 -7.88
N PHE A 58 1.49 3.76 -8.92
CA PHE A 58 0.83 4.98 -9.38
C PHE A 58 -0.61 4.71 -9.85
N PHE A 59 -0.82 3.70 -10.70
CA PHE A 59 -2.17 3.33 -11.15
C PHE A 59 -3.06 2.77 -10.03
N GLY A 60 -2.49 1.99 -9.10
CA GLY A 60 -3.19 1.57 -7.89
C GLY A 60 -3.64 2.74 -7.04
N GLY A 61 -2.79 3.77 -6.95
CA GLY A 61 -3.13 5.04 -6.33
C GLY A 61 -4.24 5.81 -7.04
N ILE A 62 -4.23 5.84 -8.39
CA ILE A 62 -5.33 6.43 -9.17
C ILE A 62 -6.65 5.69 -8.93
N LEU A 63 -6.62 4.36 -8.83
CA LEU A 63 -7.82 3.58 -8.50
C LEU A 63 -8.35 3.96 -7.11
N LEU A 64 -7.46 4.10 -6.13
CA LEU A 64 -7.83 4.58 -4.78
C LEU A 64 -8.48 5.95 -4.82
N ASP A 65 -7.98 6.88 -5.64
CA ASP A 65 -8.57 8.21 -5.79
C ASP A 65 -9.92 8.17 -6.54
N ALA A 66 -10.02 7.36 -7.59
CA ALA A 66 -11.22 7.27 -8.42
C ALA A 66 -12.40 6.59 -7.71
N LEU A 67 -12.10 5.62 -6.85
CA LEU A 67 -13.09 4.87 -6.09
C LEU A 67 -13.33 5.45 -4.69
N GLY A 68 -12.41 6.29 -4.21
CA GLY A 68 -12.50 6.96 -2.91
C GLY A 68 -13.18 8.32 -2.98
N SER A 69 -13.43 8.90 -1.79
CA SER A 69 -14.04 10.24 -1.64
C SER A 69 -13.03 11.33 -1.26
N ASN A 70 -11.72 11.07 -1.41
CA ASN A 70 -10.65 12.00 -1.04
C ASN A 70 -10.23 12.88 -2.23
N LEU A 71 -9.32 13.82 -1.98
CA LEU A 71 -8.74 14.67 -3.02
C LEU A 71 -7.99 13.83 -4.05
N PHE A 72 -8.41 13.93 -5.31
CA PHE A 72 -7.77 13.23 -6.42
C PHE A 72 -6.30 13.66 -6.56
N GLY A 73 -5.41 12.70 -6.74
CA GLY A 73 -3.95 12.88 -6.80
C GLY A 73 -3.22 12.46 -5.53
N VAL A 74 -3.89 12.46 -4.36
CA VAL A 74 -3.28 12.01 -3.10
C VAL A 74 -3.03 10.50 -3.12
N GLY A 75 -3.99 9.73 -3.61
CA GLY A 75 -3.86 8.29 -3.86
C GLY A 75 -2.78 8.00 -4.87
N ALA A 76 -2.77 8.68 -6.02
CA ALA A 76 -1.74 8.50 -7.04
C ALA A 76 -0.31 8.71 -6.48
N LEU A 77 -0.11 9.79 -5.70
CA LEU A 77 1.17 10.06 -5.03
C LEU A 77 1.48 9.09 -3.90
N GLY A 78 0.48 8.68 -3.11
CA GLY A 78 0.65 7.71 -2.04
C GLY A 78 0.97 6.30 -2.54
N GLY A 79 0.32 5.86 -3.62
CA GLY A 79 0.62 4.60 -4.29
C GLY A 79 1.99 4.60 -4.95
N LEU A 80 2.40 5.73 -5.55
CA LEU A 80 3.76 5.93 -6.06
C LEU A 80 4.80 5.83 -4.93
N LEU A 81 4.55 6.52 -3.80
CA LEU A 81 5.42 6.49 -2.63
C LEU A 81 5.52 5.08 -2.04
N ALA A 82 4.40 4.37 -1.92
CA ALA A 82 4.34 2.98 -1.48
C ALA A 82 5.21 2.08 -2.36
N ALA A 83 5.08 2.21 -3.69
CA ALA A 83 5.87 1.43 -4.63
C ALA A 83 7.37 1.76 -4.57
N MET A 84 7.74 3.04 -4.49
CA MET A 84 9.16 3.42 -4.37
C MET A 84 9.80 2.88 -3.10
N LEU A 85 9.11 2.99 -1.96
CA LEU A 85 9.62 2.44 -0.69
C LEU A 85 9.74 0.93 -0.76
N ALA A 86 8.75 0.24 -1.34
CA ALA A 86 8.74 -1.22 -1.49
C ALA A 86 9.85 -1.73 -2.42
N SER A 87 10.12 -1.06 -3.54
CA SER A 87 11.23 -1.42 -4.44
C SER A 87 12.58 -1.29 -3.75
N ARG A 88 12.80 -0.20 -2.98
CA ARG A 88 14.04 0.01 -2.24
C ARG A 88 14.22 -1.01 -1.12
N ALA A 89 13.16 -1.29 -0.38
CA ALA A 89 13.10 -2.32 0.65
C ALA A 89 13.45 -3.71 0.08
N SER A 90 12.93 -4.03 -1.09
CA SER A 90 13.17 -5.31 -1.78
C SER A 90 14.62 -5.48 -2.24
N ALA A 91 15.34 -4.38 -2.50
CA ALA A 91 16.77 -4.42 -2.81
C ALA A 91 17.67 -4.78 -1.61
N VAL A 92 17.22 -4.50 -0.37
CA VAL A 92 17.99 -4.75 0.88
C VAL A 92 17.61 -6.10 1.53
N ARG A 93 16.89 -6.94 0.79
CA ARG A 93 16.25 -8.18 1.26
C ARG A 93 17.25 -9.20 1.81
N ARG A 94 17.10 -9.55 3.10
CA ARG A 94 17.67 -10.77 3.72
C ARG A 94 16.60 -11.86 3.86
N ARG A 95 16.93 -13.11 3.51
CA ARG A 95 16.03 -14.28 3.67
C ARG A 95 15.52 -14.34 5.12
N GLY A 96 14.19 -14.31 5.30
CA GLY A 96 13.52 -14.45 6.61
C GLY A 96 12.88 -13.19 7.18
N SER A 97 13.31 -11.98 6.81
CA SER A 97 12.77 -10.71 7.36
C SER A 97 11.80 -9.98 6.41
N GLU A 98 11.55 -10.53 5.22
CA GLU A 98 10.81 -9.86 4.14
C GLU A 98 9.41 -9.38 4.56
N ARG A 99 8.66 -10.22 5.26
CA ARG A 99 7.31 -9.90 5.74
C ARG A 99 7.30 -8.73 6.73
N VAL A 100 8.27 -8.70 7.64
CA VAL A 100 8.39 -7.64 8.66
C VAL A 100 8.78 -6.33 8.00
N LEU A 101 9.75 -6.39 7.08
CA LEU A 101 10.26 -5.20 6.41
C LEU A 101 9.18 -4.58 5.49
N LEU A 102 8.46 -5.38 4.72
CA LEU A 102 7.34 -4.89 3.89
C LEU A 102 6.17 -4.37 4.73
N ALA A 103 5.91 -4.96 5.91
CA ALA A 103 4.91 -4.43 6.83
C ALA A 103 5.28 -3.05 7.38
N GLN A 104 6.56 -2.82 7.70
CA GLN A 104 7.04 -1.49 8.08
C GLN A 104 6.93 -0.49 6.93
N VAL A 105 7.26 -0.91 5.70
CA VAL A 105 7.07 -0.10 4.50
C VAL A 105 5.61 0.27 4.30
N ALA A 106 4.68 -0.65 4.51
CA ALA A 106 3.25 -0.37 4.42
C ALA A 106 2.81 0.66 5.46
N GLY A 107 3.27 0.56 6.72
CA GLY A 107 3.02 1.58 7.73
C GLY A 107 3.56 2.97 7.34
N LEU A 108 4.80 3.03 6.86
CA LEU A 108 5.40 4.27 6.36
C LEU A 108 4.65 4.84 5.15
N ALA A 109 4.18 3.98 4.26
CA ALA A 109 3.40 4.39 3.09
C ALA A 109 2.05 4.98 3.48
N VAL A 110 1.37 4.40 4.48
CA VAL A 110 0.12 4.93 5.03
C VAL A 110 0.37 6.27 5.72
N ALA A 111 1.40 6.38 6.56
CA ALA A 111 1.76 7.65 7.18
C ALA A 111 2.07 8.74 6.13
N GLY A 112 2.81 8.36 5.08
CA GLY A 112 3.09 9.24 3.94
C GLY A 112 1.82 9.67 3.21
N TYR A 113 0.90 8.75 2.95
CA TYR A 113 -0.40 9.04 2.33
C TYR A 113 -1.23 10.03 3.16
N ASP A 114 -1.31 9.85 4.47
CA ASP A 114 -2.09 10.75 5.33
C ASP A 114 -1.45 12.16 5.39
N LEU A 115 -0.12 12.25 5.44
CA LEU A 115 0.60 13.53 5.35
C LEU A 115 0.42 14.21 3.99
N LEU A 116 0.38 13.43 2.89
CA LEU A 116 0.03 13.95 1.56
C LEU A 116 -1.41 14.47 1.54
N GLY A 117 -2.35 13.75 2.17
CA GLY A 117 -3.73 14.20 2.30
C GLY A 117 -3.86 15.48 3.12
N TYR A 118 -3.13 15.57 4.23
CA TYR A 118 -3.06 16.78 5.06
C TYR A 118 -2.53 17.97 4.27
N THR A 119 -1.39 17.81 3.60
CA THR A 119 -0.78 18.90 2.82
C THR A 119 -1.66 19.30 1.64
N ALA A 120 -2.27 18.35 0.93
CA ALA A 120 -3.21 18.63 -0.14
C ALA A 120 -4.42 19.45 0.33
N ARG A 121 -5.01 19.10 1.49
CA ARG A 121 -6.12 19.86 2.09
C ARG A 121 -5.69 21.27 2.49
N TRP A 122 -4.49 21.40 3.08
CA TRP A 122 -3.93 22.69 3.44
C TRP A 122 -3.72 23.59 2.21
N LEU A 123 -3.13 23.05 1.13
CA LEU A 123 -2.94 23.79 -0.12
C LEU A 123 -4.26 24.14 -0.81
N ALA A 124 -5.28 23.29 -0.67
CA ALA A 124 -6.62 23.55 -1.20
C ALA A 124 -7.41 24.59 -0.40
N GLY A 125 -6.84 25.14 0.69
CA GLY A 125 -7.52 26.09 1.57
C GLY A 125 -8.66 25.47 2.39
N LEU A 126 -8.69 24.14 2.51
CA LEU A 126 -9.66 23.43 3.33
C LEU A 126 -9.23 23.49 4.80
N GLY A 127 -10.19 23.39 5.71
CA GLY A 127 -9.90 23.30 7.14
C GLY A 127 -9.05 22.05 7.44
N VAL A 128 -7.95 22.24 8.16
CA VAL A 128 -7.03 21.17 8.58
C VAL A 128 -6.84 21.23 10.10
N PRO A 129 -6.86 20.09 10.82
CA PRO A 129 -6.59 20.05 12.25
C PRO A 129 -5.14 20.48 12.56
N GLN A 130 -4.84 20.74 13.83
CA GLN A 130 -3.46 21.02 14.24
C GLN A 130 -2.56 19.81 13.97
N LEU A 131 -1.38 20.07 13.38
CA LEU A 131 -0.48 19.03 12.91
C LEU A 131 -0.02 18.07 14.03
N GLY A 132 0.22 18.58 15.24
CA GLY A 132 0.64 17.76 16.39
C GLY A 132 -0.43 16.75 16.81
N GLU A 133 -1.67 17.20 16.97
CA GLU A 133 -2.81 16.34 17.31
C GLU A 133 -3.13 15.37 16.18
N TYR A 134 -3.07 15.83 14.93
CA TYR A 134 -3.28 14.99 13.75
C TYR A 134 -2.23 13.88 13.63
N ALA A 135 -0.96 14.20 13.87
CA ALA A 135 0.13 13.24 13.80
C ALA A 135 0.03 12.18 14.89
N VAL A 136 -0.18 12.58 16.16
CA VAL A 136 -0.18 11.67 17.31
C VAL A 136 -1.50 10.92 17.46
N GLY A 137 -2.63 11.59 17.21
CA GLY A 137 -3.97 11.00 17.36
C GLY A 137 -4.48 10.28 16.12
N GLY A 138 -3.98 10.62 14.93
CA GLY A 138 -4.45 10.07 13.65
C GLY A 138 -3.39 9.24 12.93
N VAL A 139 -2.36 9.91 12.40
CA VAL A 139 -1.40 9.31 11.45
C VAL A 139 -0.64 8.15 12.07
N LEU A 140 -0.09 8.33 13.27
CA LEU A 140 0.78 7.36 13.92
C LEU A 140 0.02 6.07 14.33
N PRO A 141 -1.16 6.14 14.99
CA PRO A 141 -1.94 4.94 15.27
C PRO A 141 -2.45 4.27 14.00
N ASP A 142 -2.90 5.02 12.99
CA ASP A 142 -3.38 4.43 11.73
C ASP A 142 -2.26 3.67 10.99
N ALA A 143 -1.07 4.28 10.90
CA ALA A 143 0.11 3.66 10.31
C ALA A 143 0.53 2.38 11.05
N LEU A 144 0.48 2.38 12.39
CA LEU A 144 0.80 1.20 13.20
C LEU A 144 -0.19 0.06 12.97
N ILE A 145 -1.49 0.35 12.95
CA ILE A 145 -2.50 -0.69 12.73
C ILE A 145 -2.40 -1.22 11.30
N ASN A 146 -2.19 -0.35 10.31
CA ASN A 146 -1.98 -0.78 8.93
C ASN A 146 -0.69 -1.61 8.77
N ALA A 147 0.38 -1.27 9.47
CA ALA A 147 1.60 -2.10 9.51
C ALA A 147 1.33 -3.47 10.15
N LEU A 148 0.53 -3.52 11.23
CA LEU A 148 0.14 -4.78 11.87
C LEU A 148 -0.72 -5.64 10.92
N LEU A 149 -1.70 -5.03 10.24
CA LEU A 149 -2.51 -5.71 9.22
C LEU A 149 -1.61 -6.23 8.10
N ALA A 150 -0.74 -5.38 7.55
CA ALA A 150 0.25 -5.75 6.53
C ALA A 150 1.14 -6.91 7.00
N PHE A 151 1.55 -6.91 8.26
CA PHE A 151 2.24 -8.05 8.84
C PHE A 151 1.34 -9.28 8.81
N LEU A 152 0.11 -9.23 9.32
CA LEU A 152 -0.79 -10.39 9.38
C LEU A 152 -1.12 -11.00 8.00
N VAL A 153 -1.46 -10.20 6.98
CA VAL A 153 -1.81 -10.70 5.64
C VAL A 153 -0.63 -10.79 4.66
N GLY A 154 0.52 -10.17 4.96
CA GLY A 154 1.64 -10.06 4.03
C GLY A 154 2.21 -11.38 3.53
N GLY A 155 2.27 -12.41 4.38
CA GLY A 155 2.72 -13.75 3.96
C GLY A 155 1.80 -14.40 2.93
N TRP A 156 0.48 -14.20 3.08
CA TRP A 156 -0.50 -14.69 2.11
C TRP A 156 -0.43 -13.90 0.80
N LEU A 157 -0.31 -12.57 0.86
CA LEU A 157 -0.15 -11.71 -0.32
C LEU A 157 1.10 -12.07 -1.14
N LEU A 158 2.24 -12.29 -0.47
CA LEU A 158 3.46 -12.73 -1.14
C LEU A 158 3.28 -14.07 -1.86
N ASN A 159 2.57 -15.02 -1.26
CA ASN A 159 2.32 -16.32 -1.91
C ASN A 159 1.42 -16.19 -3.14
N VAL A 160 0.40 -15.32 -3.10
CA VAL A 160 -0.51 -15.08 -4.23
C VAL A 160 0.25 -14.48 -5.40
N VAL A 161 1.08 -13.46 -5.15
CA VAL A 161 1.81 -12.74 -6.20
C VAL A 161 3.01 -13.53 -6.72
N ASN A 162 3.74 -14.22 -5.82
CA ASN A 162 5.04 -14.83 -6.10
C ASN A 162 4.97 -16.33 -6.42
N SER A 163 3.81 -16.83 -6.83
CA SER A 163 3.54 -18.25 -7.10
C SER A 163 4.32 -18.78 -8.30
N ASN A 164 5.63 -18.96 -8.12
CA ASN A 164 6.37 -20.03 -8.75
C ASN A 164 5.77 -21.36 -8.23
N PRO A 165 5.44 -22.32 -9.11
CA PRO A 165 5.27 -23.68 -8.61
C PRO A 165 6.56 -24.08 -7.89
N PRO A 166 6.49 -24.90 -6.83
CA PRO A 166 7.70 -25.55 -6.35
C PRO A 166 8.35 -26.20 -7.58
N ARG A 167 9.61 -25.86 -7.87
CA ARG A 167 10.45 -26.64 -8.79
C ARG A 167 10.64 -28.00 -8.14
N GLY A 168 9.60 -28.80 -8.23
CA GLY A 168 9.65 -30.21 -8.02
C GLY A 168 10.29 -30.81 -9.25
N TRP A 169 11.43 -31.46 -9.05
CA TRP A 169 11.91 -32.56 -9.89
C TRP A 169 12.58 -32.16 -11.21
N GLU A 170 13.74 -31.50 -11.11
CA GLU A 170 14.85 -31.79 -12.05
C GLU A 170 16.08 -32.15 -11.20
N LYS A 171 16.21 -33.46 -10.97
CA LYS A 171 17.46 -34.15 -10.65
C LYS A 171 17.81 -35.00 -11.86
#